data_AF-A0AAT9FLB0-F1
#
_entry.id   AF-A0AAT9FLB0-F1
#
_cell.length_a   1.000
_cell.length_b   1.000
_cell.length_c   1.000
_cell.angle_alpha   90.00
_cell.angle_beta   90.00
_cell.angle_gamma   90.00
#
_symmetry.space_group_name_H-M   'P 1'
#
loop_
_entity.id
_entity.type
_entity.pdbx_description
1 polymer ?
#
loop_
_entity_poly.entity_id
_entity_poly.type
_entity_poly.pdbx_seq_one_letter_code
_entity_poly.pdbx_strand_id
1 'polypeptide(L)'
;MKILRLLTFLAITTLSVSADIKDEIRQLSREKFKLTIETGKLFSQHKLNENAEYIELQNKSLAAAREFNKTRRDHPALKEYYAKSDAVQKKAVQARVKGDKEASSKAMREFTQIRMDLEKAAREVPELQEFQKKAVAANTAAEDKKLELLETIPEGKAHIAKIKALDAKVAELRKQLNISKP
;
A
#
# COMPACT_ATOMS: atom_id res chain seq x y z
N MET A 1 -44.85 -2.30 -24.84
CA MET A 1 -44.55 -2.83 -23.49
C MET A 1 -43.64 -4.07 -23.43
N LYS A 2 -43.05 -4.58 -24.53
CA LYS A 2 -42.15 -5.75 -24.47
C LYS A 2 -40.65 -5.40 -24.35
N ILE A 3 -40.25 -4.21 -24.81
CA ILE A 3 -38.83 -3.77 -24.80
C ILE A 3 -38.38 -3.26 -23.42
N LEU A 4 -39.29 -2.62 -22.66
CA LEU A 4 -38.98 -2.08 -21.33
C LEU A 4 -38.73 -3.18 -20.27
N ARG A 5 -39.33 -4.37 -20.43
CA ARG A 5 -39.13 -5.53 -19.55
C ARG A 5 -37.82 -6.27 -19.81
N LEU A 6 -37.27 -6.21 -21.03
CA LEU A 6 -36.01 -6.86 -21.36
C LEU A 6 -34.80 -6.08 -20.80
N LEU A 7 -34.88 -4.75 -20.81
CA LEU A 7 -33.84 -3.85 -20.27
C LEU A 7 -33.73 -3.90 -18.74
N THR A 8 -34.85 -4.12 -18.04
CA THR A 8 -34.85 -4.26 -16.57
C THR A 8 -34.27 -5.61 -16.13
N PHE A 9 -34.51 -6.70 -16.86
CA PHE A 9 -33.88 -7.99 -16.56
C PHE A 9 -32.36 -7.98 -16.79
N LEU A 10 -31.87 -7.29 -17.83
CA LEU A 10 -30.43 -7.19 -18.11
C LEU A 10 -29.68 -6.33 -17.07
N ALA A 11 -30.35 -5.30 -16.52
CA ALA A 11 -29.77 -4.44 -15.49
C ALA A 11 -29.67 -5.13 -14.11
N ILE A 12 -30.62 -6.01 -13.78
CA ILE A 12 -30.63 -6.71 -12.48
C ILE A 12 -29.57 -7.83 -12.45
N THR A 13 -29.37 -8.56 -13.56
CA THR A 13 -28.34 -9.62 -13.63
C THR A 13 -26.92 -9.07 -13.67
N THR A 14 -26.70 -7.92 -14.32
CA THR A 14 -25.38 -7.28 -14.34
C THR A 14 -24.99 -6.70 -12.98
N LEU A 15 -25.95 -6.18 -12.21
CA LEU A 15 -25.72 -5.73 -10.83
C LEU A 15 -25.41 -6.89 -9.88
N SER A 16 -26.12 -8.03 -9.97
CA SER A 16 -25.87 -9.21 -9.12
C SER A 16 -24.50 -9.83 -9.39
N VAL A 17 -24.14 -10.01 -10.66
CA VAL A 17 -22.80 -10.52 -11.06
C VAL A 17 -21.69 -9.60 -10.56
N SER A 18 -21.91 -8.28 -10.57
CA SER A 18 -20.91 -7.32 -10.05
C SER A 18 -20.73 -7.40 -8.53
N ALA A 19 -21.79 -7.75 -7.78
CA ALA A 19 -21.73 -7.90 -6.33
C ALA A 19 -21.01 -9.20 -5.95
N ASP A 20 -21.33 -10.30 -6.65
CA ASP A 20 -20.71 -11.60 -6.43
C ASP A 20 -19.19 -11.57 -6.70
N ILE A 21 -18.77 -10.94 -7.82
CA ILE A 21 -17.34 -10.79 -8.15
C ILE A 21 -16.62 -9.91 -7.09
N LYS A 22 -17.27 -8.86 -6.59
CA LYS A 22 -16.69 -8.01 -5.53
C LYS A 22 -16.52 -8.79 -4.22
N ASP A 23 -17.48 -9.63 -3.86
CA ASP A 23 -17.39 -10.46 -2.66
C ASP A 23 -16.32 -11.55 -2.81
N GLU A 24 -16.18 -12.14 -4.00
CA GLU A 24 -15.09 -13.07 -4.29
C GLU A 24 -13.72 -12.39 -4.16
N ILE A 25 -13.54 -11.20 -4.75
CA ILE A 25 -12.29 -10.43 -4.60
C ILE A 25 -12.00 -10.16 -3.11
N ARG A 26 -13.00 -9.83 -2.30
CA ARG A 26 -12.82 -9.60 -0.85
C ARG A 26 -12.39 -10.87 -0.13
N GLN A 27 -12.99 -12.02 -0.45
CA GLN A 27 -12.62 -13.31 0.15
C GLN A 27 -11.19 -13.70 -0.20
N LEU A 28 -10.82 -13.62 -1.48
CA LEU A 28 -9.45 -13.90 -1.96
C LEU A 28 -8.43 -12.95 -1.33
N SER A 29 -8.78 -11.66 -1.17
CA SER A 29 -7.92 -10.67 -0.53
C SER A 29 -7.70 -10.97 0.97
N ARG A 30 -8.74 -11.44 1.68
CA ARG A 30 -8.62 -11.87 3.09
C ARG A 30 -7.76 -13.12 3.21
N GLU A 31 -7.90 -14.06 2.30
CA GLU A 31 -7.06 -15.27 2.26
C GLU A 31 -5.59 -14.91 1.99
N LYS A 32 -5.32 -14.07 0.99
CA LYS A 32 -3.98 -13.55 0.71
C LYS A 32 -3.38 -12.87 1.96
N PHE A 33 -4.17 -12.05 2.64
CA PHE A 33 -3.72 -11.36 3.84
C PHE A 33 -3.33 -12.33 4.97
N LYS A 34 -4.12 -13.39 5.19
CA LYS A 34 -3.79 -14.45 6.15
C LYS A 34 -2.47 -15.13 5.79
N LEU A 35 -2.30 -15.54 4.53
CA LEU A 35 -1.05 -16.16 4.05
C LEU A 35 0.14 -15.22 4.19
N THR A 36 -0.05 -13.92 3.94
CA THR A 36 1.01 -12.92 4.11
C THR A 36 1.45 -12.83 5.58
N ILE A 37 0.51 -12.85 6.52
CA ILE A 37 0.83 -12.90 7.96
C ILE A 37 1.59 -14.19 8.30
N GLU A 38 1.15 -15.33 7.76
CA GLU A 38 1.79 -16.64 7.98
C GLU A 38 3.23 -16.66 7.44
N THR A 39 3.48 -16.13 6.24
CA THR A 39 4.85 -15.99 5.72
C THR A 39 5.72 -15.11 6.62
N GLY A 40 5.16 -14.04 7.22
CA GLY A 40 5.87 -13.23 8.20
C GLY A 40 6.24 -14.01 9.47
N LYS A 41 5.35 -14.90 9.94
CA LYS A 41 5.63 -15.79 11.08
C LYS A 41 6.73 -16.80 10.73
N LEU A 42 6.63 -17.45 9.56
CA LEU A 42 7.64 -18.40 9.09
C LEU A 42 9.02 -17.73 8.98
N PHE A 43 9.07 -16.51 8.44
CA PHE A 43 10.31 -15.74 8.31
C PHE A 43 11.03 -15.59 9.66
N SER A 44 10.29 -15.25 10.71
CA SER A 44 10.84 -15.12 12.07
C SER A 44 11.12 -16.47 12.74
N GLN A 45 10.23 -17.45 12.60
CA GLN A 45 10.37 -18.78 13.22
C GLN A 45 11.63 -19.50 12.74
N HIS A 46 11.95 -19.37 11.46
CA HIS A 46 13.15 -19.94 10.85
C HIS A 46 14.37 -18.99 10.92
N LYS A 47 14.27 -17.88 11.66
CA LYS A 47 15.34 -16.88 11.82
C LYS A 47 15.90 -16.34 10.51
N LEU A 48 15.08 -16.29 9.46
CA LEU A 48 15.50 -15.79 8.15
C LEU A 48 15.80 -14.28 8.18
N ASN A 49 15.22 -13.57 9.15
CA ASN A 49 15.55 -12.18 9.44
C ASN A 49 16.98 -11.97 9.96
N GLU A 50 17.67 -13.03 10.37
CA GLU A 50 19.08 -13.00 10.81
C GLU A 50 20.05 -13.25 9.65
N ASN A 51 19.55 -13.53 8.43
CA ASN A 51 20.39 -13.70 7.26
C ASN A 51 21.17 -12.41 6.96
N ALA A 52 22.51 -12.53 6.87
CA ALA A 52 23.40 -11.38 6.76
C ALA A 52 23.15 -10.53 5.51
N GLU A 53 22.89 -11.17 4.37
CA GLU A 53 22.61 -10.47 3.11
C GLU A 53 21.26 -9.74 3.17
N TYR A 54 20.23 -10.37 3.73
CA TYR A 54 18.94 -9.72 3.97
C TYR A 54 19.07 -8.50 4.91
N ILE A 55 19.83 -8.62 6.01
CA ILE A 55 20.09 -7.50 6.93
C ILE A 55 20.79 -6.35 6.20
N GLU A 56 21.79 -6.66 5.37
CA GLU A 56 22.51 -5.64 4.60
C GLU A 56 21.57 -4.90 3.63
N LEU A 57 20.73 -5.64 2.90
CA LEU A 57 19.74 -5.07 1.98
C LEU A 57 18.68 -4.25 2.73
N GLN A 58 18.23 -4.71 3.90
CA GLN A 58 17.30 -3.98 4.74
C GLN A 58 17.91 -2.66 5.24
N ASN A 59 19.19 -2.69 5.66
CA ASN A 59 19.91 -1.48 6.07
C ASN A 59 20.08 -0.50 4.91
N LYS A 60 20.41 -0.98 3.71
CA LYS A 60 20.47 -0.17 2.48
C LYS A 60 19.12 0.47 2.16
N SER A 61 18.03 -0.29 2.25
CA SER A 61 16.66 0.22 2.06
C SER A 61 16.32 1.32 3.06
N LEU A 62 16.60 1.09 4.35
CA LEU A 62 16.37 2.09 5.41
C LEU A 62 17.22 3.36 5.20
N ALA A 63 18.48 3.22 4.80
CA ALA A 63 19.35 4.36 4.51
C ALA A 63 18.82 5.19 3.33
N ALA A 64 18.47 4.54 2.21
CA ALA A 64 17.93 5.21 1.03
C ALA A 64 16.58 5.90 1.33
N ALA A 65 15.71 5.27 2.12
CA ALA A 65 14.44 5.87 2.54
C ALA A 65 14.65 7.08 3.45
N ARG A 66 15.63 7.04 4.36
CA ARG A 66 15.99 8.19 5.22
C ARG A 66 16.54 9.34 4.39
N GLU A 67 17.44 9.05 3.46
CA GLU A 67 18.02 10.04 2.56
C GLU A 67 16.93 10.70 1.70
N PHE A 68 16.07 9.92 1.04
CA PHE A 68 14.94 10.44 0.28
C PHE A 68 14.02 11.35 1.12
N ASN A 69 13.65 10.91 2.34
CA ASN A 69 12.78 11.70 3.20
C ASN A 69 13.45 12.98 3.71
N LYS A 70 14.75 12.93 3.99
CA LYS A 70 15.53 14.11 4.38
C LYS A 70 15.59 15.11 3.24
N THR A 71 16.03 14.70 2.05
CA THR A 71 16.09 15.57 0.87
C THR A 71 14.72 16.16 0.56
N ARG A 72 13.66 15.35 0.62
CA ARG A 72 12.29 15.81 0.42
C ARG A 72 11.87 16.87 1.44
N ARG A 73 12.20 16.69 2.72
CA ARG A 73 11.85 17.63 3.78
C ARG A 73 12.64 18.94 3.72
N ASP A 74 13.90 18.86 3.30
CA ASP A 74 14.79 20.01 3.19
C ASP A 74 14.60 20.78 1.88
N HIS A 75 13.89 20.21 0.89
CA HIS A 75 13.70 20.82 -0.41
C HIS A 75 12.91 22.14 -0.33
N PRO A 76 13.42 23.27 -0.85
CA PRO A 76 12.79 24.59 -0.72
C PRO A 76 11.34 24.64 -1.22
N ALA A 77 11.05 23.99 -2.36
CA ALA A 77 9.71 23.96 -2.93
C ALA A 77 8.67 23.23 -2.07
N LEU A 78 9.11 22.39 -1.13
CA LEU A 78 8.21 21.60 -0.27
C LEU A 78 8.12 22.15 1.15
N LYS A 79 8.96 23.12 1.51
CA LYS A 79 9.09 23.66 2.87
C LYS A 79 7.76 24.15 3.44
N GLU A 80 6.97 24.88 2.65
CA GLU A 80 5.67 25.38 3.10
C GLU A 80 4.66 24.27 3.35
N TYR A 81 4.65 23.22 2.51
CA TYR A 81 3.77 22.06 2.70
C TYR A 81 4.09 21.35 4.01
N TYR A 82 5.37 21.16 4.32
CA TYR A 82 5.79 20.58 5.59
C TYR A 82 5.43 21.46 6.79
N ALA A 83 5.63 22.77 6.71
CA ALA A 83 5.23 23.69 7.78
C ALA A 83 3.72 23.65 8.05
N LYS A 84 2.89 23.65 6.99
CA LYS A 84 1.43 23.50 7.10
C LYS A 84 1.05 22.13 7.68
N SER A 85 1.67 21.06 7.20
CA SER A 85 1.42 19.69 7.67
C SER A 85 1.72 19.53 9.15
N ASP A 86 2.88 20.01 9.60
CA ASP A 86 3.31 19.95 11.01
C ASP A 86 2.37 20.77 11.91
N ALA A 87 1.96 21.97 11.47
CA ALA A 87 1.03 22.82 12.22
C ALA A 87 -0.34 22.16 12.40
N VAL A 88 -0.89 21.55 11.35
CA VAL A 88 -2.19 20.86 11.40
C VAL A 88 -2.10 19.57 12.21
N GLN A 89 -1.00 18.83 12.12
CA GLN A 89 -0.76 17.66 12.96
C GLN A 89 -0.74 18.04 14.45
N LYS A 90 -0.06 19.14 14.80
CA LYS A 90 -0.06 19.68 16.17
C LYS A 90 -1.48 20.01 16.65
N LYS A 91 -2.30 20.65 15.81
CA LYS A 91 -3.72 20.93 16.12
C LYS A 91 -4.51 19.64 16.36
N ALA A 92 -4.33 18.63 15.51
CA ALA A 92 -5.02 17.34 15.65
C ALA A 92 -4.67 16.65 16.97
N VAL A 93 -3.38 16.63 17.34
CA VAL A 93 -2.91 16.06 18.62
C VAL A 93 -3.49 16.83 19.80
N GLN A 94 -3.47 18.17 19.77
CA GLN A 94 -4.04 19.00 20.84
C GLN A 94 -5.54 18.77 21.02
N ALA A 95 -6.30 18.69 19.93
CA ALA A 95 -7.73 18.38 19.97
C ALA A 95 -8.00 17.00 20.58
N ARG A 96 -7.20 15.99 20.20
CA ARG A 96 -7.30 14.64 20.77
C ARG A 96 -7.03 14.63 22.28
N VAL A 97 -6.00 15.34 22.74
CA VAL A 97 -5.67 15.45 24.18
C VAL A 97 -6.81 16.13 24.95
N LYS A 98 -7.50 17.10 24.34
CA LYS A 98 -8.66 17.79 24.91
C LYS A 98 -9.97 17.00 24.83
N GLY A 99 -9.96 15.79 24.24
CA GLY A 99 -11.17 14.99 24.01
C GLY A 99 -12.08 15.50 22.89
N ASP A 100 -11.66 16.52 22.14
CA ASP A 100 -12.41 17.10 21.04
C ASP A 100 -12.22 16.25 19.76
N LYS A 101 -13.09 15.26 19.61
CA LYS A 101 -13.08 14.33 18.48
C LYS A 101 -13.39 15.03 17.15
N GLU A 102 -14.23 16.05 17.16
CA GLU A 102 -14.63 16.76 15.93
C GLU A 102 -13.48 17.61 15.40
N ALA A 103 -12.87 18.43 16.26
CA ALA A 103 -11.70 19.23 15.87
C ALA A 103 -10.51 18.33 15.47
N SER A 104 -10.29 17.21 16.18
CA SER A 104 -9.27 16.24 15.79
C SER A 104 -9.54 15.65 14.40
N SER A 105 -10.79 15.32 14.10
CA SER A 105 -11.17 14.74 12.80
C SER A 105 -11.05 15.76 11.67
N LYS A 106 -11.49 17.00 11.90
CA LYS A 106 -11.34 18.11 10.94
C LYS A 106 -9.87 18.37 10.62
N ALA A 107 -9.02 18.48 11.63
CA ALA A 107 -7.59 18.67 11.45
C ALA A 107 -6.95 17.47 10.72
N MET A 108 -7.38 16.24 10.98
CA MET A 108 -6.86 15.08 10.25
C MET A 108 -7.27 15.07 8.77
N ARG A 109 -8.48 15.53 8.41
CA ARG A 109 -8.88 15.70 7.00
C ARG A 109 -8.02 16.75 6.30
N GLU A 110 -7.78 17.88 6.95
CA GLU A 110 -6.89 18.93 6.45
C GLU A 110 -5.45 18.41 6.27
N PHE A 111 -4.94 17.66 7.26
CA PHE A 111 -3.63 17.01 7.18
C PHE A 111 -3.53 16.08 5.97
N THR A 112 -4.54 15.25 5.72
CA THR A 112 -4.58 14.36 4.56
C THR A 112 -4.53 15.14 3.25
N GLN A 113 -5.30 16.23 3.13
CA GLN A 113 -5.29 17.07 1.94
C GLN A 113 -3.90 17.69 1.70
N ILE A 114 -3.29 18.27 2.74
CA ILE A 114 -1.93 18.84 2.65
C ILE A 114 -0.92 17.78 2.23
N ARG A 115 -1.02 16.55 2.77
CA ARG A 115 -0.15 15.45 2.39
C ARG A 115 -0.33 15.06 0.93
N MET A 116 -1.56 15.03 0.42
CA MET A 116 -1.81 14.77 -1.01
C MET A 116 -1.19 15.83 -1.90
N ASP A 117 -1.32 17.11 -1.54
CA ASP A 117 -0.74 18.21 -2.32
C ASP A 117 0.79 18.24 -2.24
N LEU A 118 1.37 17.87 -1.09
CA LEU A 118 2.81 17.64 -0.93
C LEU A 118 3.29 16.52 -1.85
N GLU A 119 2.59 15.38 -1.91
CA GLU A 119 2.97 14.27 -2.80
C GLU A 119 2.87 14.67 -4.29
N LYS A 120 1.90 15.51 -4.67
CA LYS A 120 1.83 16.05 -6.04
C LYS A 120 3.04 16.94 -6.33
N ALA A 121 3.31 17.92 -5.47
CA ALA A 121 4.44 18.82 -5.63
C ALA A 121 5.79 18.08 -5.63
N ALA A 122 5.95 17.05 -4.78
CA ALA A 122 7.18 16.26 -4.72
C ALA A 122 7.46 15.49 -6.03
N ARG A 123 6.42 15.09 -6.78
CA ARG A 123 6.58 14.41 -8.08
C ARG A 123 7.13 15.35 -9.16
N GLU A 124 6.89 16.64 -9.02
CA GLU A 124 7.35 17.67 -9.97
C GLU A 124 8.82 18.06 -9.73
N VAL A 125 9.43 17.63 -8.63
CA VAL A 125 10.84 17.90 -8.30
C VAL A 125 11.74 16.80 -8.87
N PRO A 126 12.57 17.08 -9.90
CA PRO A 126 13.37 16.04 -10.57
C PRO A 126 14.40 15.37 -9.65
N GLU A 127 15.06 16.15 -8.79
CA GLU A 127 16.05 15.63 -7.83
C GLU A 127 15.43 14.54 -6.92
N LEU A 128 14.20 14.75 -6.46
CA LEU A 128 13.50 13.77 -5.62
C LEU A 128 13.15 12.49 -6.36
N GLN A 129 12.97 12.53 -7.68
CA GLN A 129 12.68 11.33 -8.46
C GLN A 129 13.87 10.36 -8.46
N GLU A 130 15.11 10.87 -8.49
CA GLU A 130 16.30 10.01 -8.42
C GLU A 130 16.43 9.34 -7.05
N PHE A 131 16.28 10.10 -5.96
CA PHE A 131 16.28 9.55 -4.61
C PHE A 131 15.12 8.56 -4.39
N GLN A 132 13.95 8.85 -4.95
CA GLN A 132 12.81 7.94 -4.89
C GLN A 132 13.10 6.63 -5.63
N LYS A 133 13.69 6.68 -6.82
CA LYS A 133 14.09 5.47 -7.57
C LYS A 133 15.08 4.63 -6.77
N LYS A 134 16.09 5.24 -6.16
CA LYS A 134 17.06 4.55 -5.29
C LYS A 134 16.39 3.90 -4.09
N ALA A 135 15.49 4.61 -3.40
CA ALA A 135 14.76 4.07 -2.26
C ALA A 135 13.84 2.90 -2.65
N VAL A 136 13.14 3.00 -3.79
CA VAL A 136 12.30 1.91 -4.32
C VAL A 136 13.14 0.71 -4.68
N ALA A 137 14.24 0.89 -5.43
CA ALA A 137 15.12 -0.21 -5.82
C ALA A 137 15.73 -0.94 -4.62
N ALA A 138 16.19 -0.19 -3.61
CA ALA A 138 16.74 -0.78 -2.39
C ALA A 138 15.68 -1.56 -1.59
N ASN A 139 14.44 -1.05 -1.51
CA ASN A 139 13.34 -1.75 -0.88
C ASN A 139 12.95 -3.03 -1.64
N THR A 140 12.87 -2.95 -2.97
CA THR A 140 12.59 -4.12 -3.81
C THR A 140 13.65 -5.20 -3.63
N ALA A 141 14.94 -4.85 -3.62
CA ALA A 141 16.01 -5.83 -3.39
C ALA A 141 15.88 -6.55 -2.03
N ALA A 142 15.50 -5.82 -0.97
CA ALA A 142 15.29 -6.44 0.35
C ALA A 142 14.06 -7.37 0.38
N GLU A 143 12.95 -6.96 -0.25
CA GLU A 143 11.75 -7.81 -0.35
C GLU A 143 11.97 -9.03 -1.26
N ASP A 144 12.72 -8.89 -2.35
CA ASP A 144 13.10 -10.01 -3.23
C ASP A 144 13.95 -11.02 -2.46
N LYS A 145 14.92 -10.56 -1.67
CA LYS A 145 15.74 -11.45 -0.83
C LYS A 145 14.91 -12.15 0.24
N LYS A 146 13.95 -11.45 0.85
CA LYS A 146 13.01 -12.05 1.81
C LYS A 146 12.18 -13.16 1.16
N LEU A 147 11.70 -12.96 -0.06
CA LEU A 147 10.96 -13.96 -0.81
C LEU A 147 11.85 -15.16 -1.16
N GLU A 148 13.08 -14.93 -1.62
CA GLU A 148 14.07 -15.99 -1.89
C GLU A 148 14.30 -16.87 -0.65
N LEU A 149 14.53 -16.25 0.51
CA LEU A 149 14.72 -16.95 1.77
C LEU A 149 13.46 -17.74 2.21
N LEU A 150 12.27 -17.19 1.99
CA LEU A 150 11.03 -17.92 2.28
C LEU A 150 10.82 -19.12 1.35
N GLU A 151 11.28 -19.05 0.11
CA GLU A 151 11.19 -20.16 -0.86
C GLU A 151 12.14 -21.32 -0.51
N THR A 152 13.12 -21.14 0.40
CA THR A 152 13.95 -22.25 0.91
C THR A 152 13.22 -23.12 1.92
N ILE A 153 12.07 -22.69 2.44
CA ILE A 153 11.23 -23.43 3.38
C ILE A 153 10.04 -24.03 2.61
N PRO A 154 9.71 -25.33 2.76
CA PRO A 154 8.59 -25.95 2.04
C PRO A 154 7.25 -25.21 2.21
N GLU A 155 6.90 -24.87 3.44
CA GLU A 155 5.68 -24.13 3.77
C GLU A 155 5.71 -22.70 3.20
N GLY A 156 6.87 -22.03 3.29
CA GLY A 156 7.07 -20.69 2.73
C GLY A 156 6.89 -20.66 1.21
N LYS A 157 7.50 -21.62 0.51
CA LYS A 157 7.33 -21.81 -0.93
C LYS A 157 5.87 -22.06 -1.32
N ALA A 158 5.16 -22.92 -0.57
CA ALA A 158 3.75 -23.21 -0.81
C ALA A 158 2.87 -21.97 -0.61
N HIS A 159 3.11 -21.19 0.45
CA HIS A 159 2.38 -19.94 0.70
C HIS A 159 2.65 -18.90 -0.39
N ILE A 160 3.90 -18.72 -0.83
CA ILE A 160 4.25 -17.79 -1.91
C ILE A 160 3.56 -18.18 -3.23
N ALA A 161 3.59 -19.46 -3.60
CA ALA A 161 2.89 -19.93 -4.79
C ALA A 161 1.39 -19.65 -4.72
N LYS A 162 0.78 -19.88 -3.56
CA LYS A 162 -0.65 -19.62 -3.34
C LYS A 162 -0.97 -18.12 -3.37
N ILE A 163 -0.12 -17.26 -2.79
CA ILE A 163 -0.27 -15.80 -2.88
C ILE A 163 -0.21 -15.34 -4.35
N LYS A 164 0.77 -15.83 -5.14
CA LYS A 164 0.89 -15.52 -6.57
C LYS A 164 -0.37 -15.94 -7.35
N ALA A 165 -0.93 -17.11 -7.06
CA ALA A 165 -2.17 -17.59 -7.68
C ALA A 165 -3.40 -16.73 -7.30
N LEU A 166 -3.52 -16.34 -6.02
CA LEU A 166 -4.59 -15.46 -5.56
C LEU A 166 -4.51 -14.08 -6.23
N ASP A 167 -3.30 -13.52 -6.38
CA ASP A 167 -3.10 -12.24 -7.06
C ASP A 167 -3.49 -12.29 -8.54
N ALA A 168 -3.14 -13.38 -9.24
CA ALA A 168 -3.55 -13.59 -10.62
C ALA A 168 -5.08 -13.64 -10.74
N LYS A 169 -5.74 -14.39 -9.86
CA LYS A 169 -7.22 -14.51 -9.83
C LYS A 169 -7.89 -13.18 -9.52
N VAL A 170 -7.41 -12.44 -8.52
CA VAL A 170 -7.94 -11.10 -8.20
C VAL A 170 -7.76 -10.14 -9.38
N ALA A 171 -6.63 -10.19 -10.08
CA ALA A 171 -6.40 -9.36 -11.25
C ALA A 171 -7.37 -9.69 -12.40
N GLU A 172 -7.68 -10.97 -12.63
CA GLU A 172 -8.68 -11.40 -13.61
C GLU A 172 -10.09 -10.92 -13.25
N LEU A 173 -10.53 -11.11 -12.01
CA LEU A 173 -11.83 -10.64 -11.53
C LEU A 173 -11.98 -9.12 -11.63
N ARG A 174 -10.91 -8.36 -11.35
CA ARG A 174 -10.91 -6.90 -11.52
C ARG A 174 -11.10 -6.48 -12.98
N LYS A 175 -10.50 -7.21 -13.93
CA LYS A 175 -10.71 -6.97 -15.37
C LYS A 175 -12.18 -7.17 -15.74
N GLN A 176 -12.83 -8.21 -15.22
CA GLN A 176 -14.26 -8.46 -15.46
C GLN A 176 -15.16 -7.33 -14.94
N LEU A 177 -14.72 -6.60 -13.90
CA LEU A 177 -15.43 -5.45 -13.34
C LEU A 177 -15.11 -4.11 -14.04
N ASN A 178 -14.24 -4.09 -15.06
CA ASN A 178 -13.68 -2.85 -15.63
C ASN A 178 -13.01 -1.94 -14.58
N ILE A 179 -12.54 -2.50 -13.47
CA ILE A 179 -11.81 -1.77 -12.44
C ILE A 179 -10.33 -1.87 -12.81
N SER A 180 -9.72 -0.78 -13.31
CA SER A 180 -8.28 -0.76 -13.54
C SER A 180 -7.52 -0.83 -12.21
N LYS A 181 -6.26 -1.31 -12.26
CA LYS A 181 -5.37 -1.33 -11.08
C LYS A 181 -5.27 0.08 -10.47
N PRO A 182 -5.34 0.22 -9.13
CA PRO A 182 -4.80 1.42 -8.47
C PRO A 182 -3.28 1.51 -8.66
#